data_AF-A0A1I3S3E1-F1
#
_entry.id   AF-A0A1I3S3E1-F1
#
_cell.length_a   1.000
_cell.length_b   1.000
_cell.length_c   1.000
_cell.angle_alpha   90.00
_cell.angle_beta   90.00
_cell.angle_gamma   90.00
#
_symmetry.space_group_name_H-M   'P 1'
#
loop_
_entity.id
_entity.type
_entity.pdbx_description
1 polymer ?
#
loop_
_entity_poly.entity_id
_entity_poly.type
_entity_poly.pdbx_seq_one_letter_code
_entity_poly.pdbx_strand_id
1 'polypeptide(L)' 'MESLMESLVAQRINFIARMATSCECNHAEDKELALVWIAELSAPYEKRLSSYQKESSNNLLNDDVLEDSSSIED' A
#
# COMPACT_ATOMS: atom_id res chain seq x y z
N MET A 1 12.97 12.29 -2.67
CA MET A 1 12.99 11.70 -4.03
C MET A 1 12.09 10.46 -4.11
N GLU A 2 12.06 9.63 -3.05
CA GLU A 2 11.18 8.45 -2.95
C GLU A 2 9.69 8.77 -3.12
N SER A 3 9.16 9.80 -2.45
CA SER A 3 7.74 10.18 -2.60
C SER A 3 7.32 10.63 -4.00
N LEU A 4 8.24 11.23 -4.77
CA LEU A 4 7.98 11.64 -6.16
C LEU A 4 7.89 10.43 -7.09
N MET A 5 8.79 9.46 -6.92
CA MET A 5 8.75 8.20 -7.69
C MET A 5 7.50 7.38 -7.34
N GLU A 6 7.10 7.36 -6.08
CA GLU A 6 5.87 6.69 -5.66
C GLU A 6 4.62 7.34 -6.27
N SER A 7 4.56 8.66 -6.26
CA SER A 7 3.47 9.41 -6.89
C SER A 7 3.39 9.10 -8.40
N LEU A 8 4.54 9.05 -9.08
CA LEU A 8 4.61 8.72 -10.51
C LEU A 8 4.10 7.30 -10.81
N VAL A 9 4.51 6.32 -10.01
CA VAL A 9 4.06 4.93 -10.20
C VAL A 9 2.57 4.79 -9.90
N ALA A 10 2.07 5.44 -8.84
CA ALA A 10 0.63 5.48 -8.54
C ALA A 10 -0.19 6.10 -9.69
N GLN A 11 0.30 7.19 -10.29
CA GLN A 11 -0.33 7.80 -11.47
C GLN A 11 -0.36 6.84 -12.65
N ARG A 12 0.73 6.09 -12.91
CA ARG A 12 0.80 5.07 -13.97
C ARG A 12 -0.20 3.94 -13.74
N ILE A 13 -0.28 3.41 -12.52
CA ILE A 13 -1.24 2.36 -12.16
C ILE A 13 -2.67 2.84 -12.41
N ASN A 14 -3.00 4.05 -11.93
CA ASN A 14 -4.32 4.65 -12.13
C ASN A 14 -4.66 4.83 -13.62
N PHE A 15 -3.69 5.27 -14.42
CA PHE A 15 -3.88 5.43 -15.86
C PHE A 15 -4.17 4.08 -16.55
N ILE A 16 -3.34 3.06 -16.30
CA ILE A 16 -3.50 1.72 -16.90
C ILE A 16 -4.85 1.12 -16.49
N ALA A 17 -5.22 1.21 -15.21
CA ALA A 17 -6.50 0.72 -14.72
C ALA A 17 -7.68 1.38 -15.45
N ARG A 18 -7.64 2.70 -15.61
CA ARG A 18 -8.70 3.43 -16.33
C ARG A 18 -8.80 2.99 -17.79
N MET A 19 -7.68 2.83 -18.49
CA MET A 19 -7.69 2.32 -19.87
C MET A 19 -8.19 0.88 -19.97
N ALA A 20 -7.78 -0.01 -19.07
CA ALA A 20 -8.21 -1.41 -19.07
C ALA A 20 -9.72 -1.56 -18.82
N THR A 21 -10.29 -0.63 -18.05
CA THR A 21 -11.74 -0.56 -17.78
C THR A 21 -12.53 0.22 -18.82
N SER A 22 -11.87 1.01 -19.67
CA SER A 22 -12.55 1.78 -20.71
C SER A 22 -12.87 0.89 -21.91
N CYS A 23 -13.78 1.35 -22.76
CA CYS A 23 -14.11 0.69 -24.03
C CYS A 23 -13.01 0.87 -25.09
N GLU A 24 -11.84 1.41 -24.73
CA GLU A 24 -10.73 1.64 -25.67
C GLU A 24 -9.79 0.42 -25.68
N CYS A 25 -9.65 -0.27 -24.55
CA CYS A 25 -8.95 -1.54 -24.43
C CYS A 25 -9.94 -2.69 -24.66
N ASN A 26 -10.27 -3.01 -25.92
CA ASN A 26 -11.30 -4.02 -26.23
C ASN A 26 -10.77 -5.42 -26.54
N HIS A 27 -9.47 -5.57 -26.83
CA HIS A 27 -8.89 -6.89 -27.01
C HIS A 27 -8.68 -7.56 -25.66
N ALA A 28 -9.11 -8.82 -25.55
CA ALA A 28 -8.97 -9.60 -24.32
C ALA A 28 -7.49 -9.73 -23.89
N GLU A 29 -6.58 -9.88 -24.85
CA GLU A 29 -5.14 -9.97 -24.63
C GLU A 29 -4.57 -8.66 -24.04
N ASP A 30 -5.01 -7.50 -24.55
CA ASP A 30 -4.59 -6.20 -24.02
C ASP A 30 -5.06 -6.00 -22.57
N LYS A 31 -6.27 -6.47 -22.25
CA LYS A 31 -6.81 -6.41 -20.88
C LYS A 31 -6.02 -7.30 -19.93
N GLU A 32 -5.70 -8.51 -20.35
CA GLU A 32 -4.90 -9.45 -19.54
C GLU A 32 -3.50 -8.87 -19.27
N LEU A 33 -2.85 -8.32 -20.30
CA LEU A 33 -1.57 -7.65 -20.15
C LEU A 33 -1.64 -6.44 -19.21
N ALA A 34 -2.70 -5.63 -19.31
CA ALA A 34 -2.90 -4.50 -18.41
C ALA A 34 -3.08 -4.93 -16.95
N LEU A 35 -3.81 -6.03 -16.70
CA LEU A 35 -3.97 -6.59 -15.36
C LEU A 35 -2.65 -7.09 -14.78
N VAL A 36 -1.80 -7.73 -15.59
CA VAL A 36 -0.45 -8.15 -15.19
C VAL A 36 0.39 -6.94 -14.77
N TRP A 37 0.42 -5.87 -15.57
CA TRP A 37 1.17 -4.67 -15.20
C TRP A 37 0.66 -3.98 -13.94
N ILE A 38 -0.65 -3.93 -13.72
CA ILE A 38 -1.23 -3.40 -12.48
C ILE A 38 -0.74 -4.21 -11.28
N ALA A 39 -0.74 -5.54 -11.38
CA ALA A 39 -0.27 -6.41 -10.31
C ALA A 39 1.23 -6.22 -10.04
N GLU A 40 2.07 -6.20 -11.08
CA GLU A 40 3.51 -6.03 -10.95
C GLU A 40 3.89 -4.67 -10.37
N LEU A 41 3.26 -3.59 -10.85
CA LEU A 41 3.52 -2.23 -10.37
C LEU A 41 3.03 -2.02 -8.94
N SER A 42 1.98 -2.72 -8.50
CA SER A 42 1.43 -2.59 -7.15
C SER A 42 2.12 -3.47 -6.09
N ALA A 43 2.74 -4.58 -6.49
CA ALA A 43 3.37 -5.53 -5.56
C ALA A 43 4.37 -4.90 -4.54
N PRO A 44 5.23 -3.92 -4.91
CA PRO A 44 6.12 -3.27 -3.94
C PRO A 44 5.37 -2.47 -2.86
N TYR A 45 4.18 -1.96 -3.17
CA TYR A 45 3.37 -1.13 -2.27
C TYR A 45 2.62 -1.96 -1.24
N GLU A 46 2.21 -3.19 -1.60
CA GLU A 46 1.54 -4.12 -0.69
C GLU A 46 2.46 -4.53 0.47
N LYS A 47 3.73 -4.83 0.16
CA LYS A 47 4.74 -5.16 1.17
C LYS A 47 4.97 -4.01 2.14
N ARG A 48 5.03 -2.77 1.65
CA ARG A 48 5.19 -1.60 2.51
C ARG A 48 3.96 -1.30 3.35
N LEU A 49 2.76 -1.45 2.79
CA LEU A 49 1.52 -1.30 3.54
C LEU A 49 1.47 -2.27 4.73
N SER A 50 1.89 -3.51 4.53
CA SER A 50 1.98 -4.50 5.60
C SER A 50 3.00 -4.11 6.69
N SER A 51 4.12 -3.49 6.31
CA SER A 51 5.12 -2.98 7.27
C SER A 51 4.58 -1.81 8.09
N TYR A 52 3.95 -0.82 7.43
CA TYR A 52 3.35 0.33 8.12
C TYR A 52 2.21 -0.09 9.06
N GLN A 53 1.37 -1.05 8.65
CA GLN A 53 0.35 -1.62 9.51
C GLN A 53 0.97 -2.28 10.74
N LYS A 54 2.02 -3.08 10.57
CA LYS A 54 2.72 -3.74 11.67
C LYS A 54 3.38 -2.75 12.63
N GLU A 55 4.00 -1.68 12.13
CA GLU A 55 4.56 -0.61 12.96
C GLU A 55 3.47 0.15 13.72
N SER A 56 2.34 0.46 13.07
CA SER A 56 1.21 1.09 13.75
C SER A 56 0.61 0.22 14.87
N SER A 57 0.53 -1.10 14.66
CA SER A 57 0.09 -2.05 15.69
C SER A 57 1.07 -2.16 16.86
N ASN A 58 2.38 -2.18 16.59
CA ASN A 58 3.39 -2.24 17.65
C ASN A 58 3.46 -0.93 18.46
N ASN A 59 3.28 0.23 17.81
CA ASN A 59 3.26 1.51 18.51
C ASN A 59 2.03 1.65 19.42
N LEU A 60 0.88 1.08 19.05
CA LEU A 60 -0.29 1.01 19.92
C LEU A 60 -0.07 0.09 21.14
N LEU A 61 0.64 -1.03 20.97
CA LEU A 61 0.90 -1.98 22.07
C LEU A 61 1.98 -1.50 23.06
N ASN A 62 2.84 -0.57 22.66
CA ASN A 62 3.89 -0.02 23.54
C ASN A 62 3.35 1.09 24.46
N ASP A 63 2.22 1.72 24.12
CA ASP A 63 1.61 2.78 24.93
C ASP A 63 0.88 2.21 26.16
N ASP A 64 0.33 0.99 26.05
CA ASP A 64 -0.39 0.31 27.15
C ASP A 64 0.54 -0.28 28.25
N VAL A 65 1.87 -0.30 28.05
CA VAL A 65 2.82 -0.93 28.98
C VAL A 65 3.41 0.06 30.00
N LEU A 66 3.15 1.36 29.87
CA LEU A 66 3.72 2.39 30.76
C LEU A 66 2.80 2.84 31.91
N GLU A 67 1.60 2.27 32.06
CA GLU A 67 0.62 2.72 33.06
C GLU A 67 0.44 1.80 34.29
N ASP A 68 1.32 0.82 34.54
CA ASP A 68 1.23 -0.02 35.75
C ASP A 68 2.57 -0.25 36.46
N SER A 69 3.23 0.84 36.87
CA SER A 69 4.28 0.75 37.90
C SER A 69 4.47 2.06 38.67
N SER A 70 3.43 2.58 39.32
CA SER A 70 3.63 3.44 40.49
C SER A 70 2.44 3.37 41.44
N SER A 71 2.51 2.48 42.42
CA SER A 71 1.83 2.62 43.72
C SER A 71 2.55 1.74 44.75
N ILE A 72 3.68 2.24 45.26
CA ILE A 72 4.23 1.85 46.56
C ILE A 72 4.22 3.12 47.41
N GLU A 73 3.19 3.30 48.25
CA GLU A 73 3.09 4.11 49.49
C GLU A 73 1.86 3.49 50.21
N ASP A 74 1.84 3.03 51.46
CA ASP A 74 2.67 3.17 52.67
C ASP A 74 2.71 1.85 53.49
#